data_AF-A0A950G7Z0-F1
#
_entry.id   AF-A0A950G7Z0-F1
#
_cell.length_a   1.000
_cell.length_b   1.000
_cell.length_c   1.000
_cell.angle_alpha   90.00
_cell.angle_beta   90.00
_cell.angle_gamma   90.00
#
_symmetry.space_group_name_H-M   'P 1'
#
loop_
_entity.id
_entity.type
_entity.pdbx_description
1 polymer ?
#
loop_
_entity_poly.entity_id
_entity_poly.type
_entity_poly.pdbx_seq_one_letter_code
_entity_poly.pdbx_strand_id
1 'polypeptide(L)' 'MELPVPGYPISRDAVTEWFRRRHGREPSSIEVGEIMLRMTERDSTPPKAAPIPLPDEGKQ' A
#
# COMPACT_ATOMS: atom_id res chain seq x y z
N MET A 1 0.14 25.01 -2.41
CA MET A 1 0.70 23.94 -1.55
C MET A 1 -0.40 22.92 -1.34
N GLU A 2 -0.32 21.76 -2.00
CA GLU A 2 -1.18 20.63 -1.67
C GLU A 2 -0.72 20.08 -0.33
N LEU A 3 -1.60 20.16 0.67
CA LEU A 3 -1.37 19.52 1.96
C LEU A 3 -1.44 18.00 1.75
N PRO A 4 -0.48 17.24 2.30
CA PRO A 4 -0.55 15.79 2.21
C PRO A 4 -1.84 15.31 2.88
N VAL A 5 -2.47 14.31 2.25
CA VAL A 5 -3.71 13.70 2.73
C VAL A 5 -3.50 13.22 4.19
N PRO A 6 -4.46 13.42 5.11
CA PRO A 6 -4.36 12.91 6.47
C PRO A 6 -4.00 11.43 6.49
N GLY A 7 -2.86 11.09 7.10
CA GLY A 7 -2.35 9.72 7.13
C GLY A 7 -1.32 9.37 6.05
N TYR A 8 -0.93 10.31 5.19
CA TYR A 8 0.19 10.14 4.26
C TYR A 8 1.27 11.22 4.47
N PRO A 9 2.58 10.89 4.43
CA PRO A 9 3.13 9.52 4.46
C PRO A 9 2.73 8.80 5.76
N ILE A 10 2.50 7.48 5.67
CA ILE A 10 2.15 6.67 6.84
C ILE A 10 3.33 6.67 7.79
N SER A 11 3.11 7.15 9.02
CA SER A 11 4.16 7.24 10.03
C SER A 11 4.48 5.86 10.62
N ARG A 12 5.70 5.74 11.15
CA ARG A 12 6.14 4.56 11.89
C ARG A 12 5.17 4.24 13.05
N ASP A 13 4.73 5.25 13.79
CA ASP A 13 3.77 5.09 14.89
C ASP A 13 2.43 4.54 14.42
N ALA A 14 1.93 4.98 13.26
CA ALA A 14 0.69 4.45 12.69
C ALA A 14 0.82 2.96 12.32
N VAL A 15 1.96 2.55 11.76
CA VAL A 15 2.24 1.12 11.49
C VAL A 15 2.33 0.32 12.78
N THR A 16 3.02 0.85 13.79
CA THR A 16 3.12 0.22 15.11
C THR A 16 1.74 0.04 15.75
N GLU A 17 0.91 1.08 15.75
CA GLU A 17 -0.44 1.01 16.31
C GLU A 17 -1.32 0.00 15.58
N TRP A 18 -1.28 0.01 14.24
CA TRP A 18 -1.97 -0.99 13.42
C TRP A 18 -1.53 -2.42 13.78
N PHE A 19 -0.22 -2.66 13.88
CA PHE A 19 0.33 -3.97 14.20
C PHE A 19 -0.16 -4.46 15.56
N ARG A 20 -0.11 -3.59 16.57
CA ARG A 20 -0.60 -3.89 17.93
C ARG A 20 -2.07 -4.27 17.92
N ARG A 21 -2.91 -3.50 17.23
CA ARG A 21 -4.35 -3.80 17.11
C ARG A 21 -4.61 -5.11 16.37
N ARG A 22 -3.80 -5.43 15.36
CA ARG A 22 -3.95 -6.62 14.51
C ARG A 22 -3.47 -7.91 15.18
N HIS A 23 -2.36 -7.84 15.90
CA HIS A 23 -1.62 -9.02 16.41
C HIS A 23 -1.59 -9.11 17.95
N GLY A 24 -2.07 -8.10 18.67
CA GLY A 24 -2.15 -8.12 20.13
C GLY A 24 -0.79 -8.06 20.84
N ARG A 25 0.28 -7.67 20.14
CA ARG A 25 1.64 -7.51 20.71
C ARG A 25 2.39 -6.33 20.13
N GLU A 26 3.47 -5.92 20.80
CA GLU A 26 4.42 -4.97 20.23
C GLU A 26 5.19 -5.58 19.05
N PRO A 27 5.33 -4.85 17.93
CA PRO A 27 6.26 -5.21 16.88
C PRO A 27 7.70 -4.85 17.27
N SER A 28 8.65 -5.62 16.77
CA SER A 28 10.06 -5.22 16.78
C SER A 28 10.34 -4.13 15.74
N SER A 29 11.47 -3.43 15.88
CA SER A 29 11.92 -2.45 14.88
C SER A 29 12.09 -3.05 13.48
N ILE A 30 12.50 -4.33 13.39
CA ILE A 30 12.68 -5.03 12.12
C ILE A 30 11.32 -5.25 11.44
N GLU A 31 10.32 -5.75 12.16
CA GLU A 31 8.98 -6.01 11.62
C GLU A 31 8.31 -4.73 11.11
N VAL A 32 8.42 -3.62 11.86
CA VAL A 32 7.91 -2.32 11.40
C VAL A 32 8.61 -1.88 10.11
N GLY A 33 9.93 -2.06 10.04
CA GLY A 33 10.72 -1.75 8.84
C GLY A 33 10.32 -2.60 7.64
N GLU A 34 10.11 -3.90 7.81
CA GLU A 34 9.64 -4.79 6.76
C GLU A 34 8.26 -4.38 6.23
N ILE A 35 7.32 -4.04 7.12
CA ILE A 35 5.99 -3.59 6.70
C ILE A 35 6.08 -2.29 5.89
N MET A 36 6.83 -1.30 6.36
CA MET A 36 7.01 -0.03 5.65
C MET A 36 7.71 -0.21 4.29
N LEU A 37 8.67 -1.13 4.20
CA LEU A 37 9.32 -1.49 2.94
C LEU A 37 8.30 -2.11 1.98
N ARG A 38 7.48 -3.07 2.42
CA ARG A 38 6.44 -3.69 1.59
C ARG A 38 5.39 -2.70 1.10
N MET A 39 5.02 -1.71 1.93
CA MET A 39 4.13 -0.62 1.53
C MET A 39 4.76 0.23 0.41
N THR A 40 6.05 0.53 0.54
CA THR A 40 6.82 1.27 -0.48
C THR A 40 6.92 0.49 -1.79
N GLU A 41 7.24 -0.81 -1.73
CA GLU A 41 7.31 -1.70 -2.90
C GLU A 41 5.97 -1.77 -3.63
N ARG A 42 4.86 -1.91 -2.88
CA ARG A 42 3.51 -1.94 -3.44
C ARG A 42 3.17 -0.64 -4.16
N ASP A 43 3.41 0.50 -3.51
CA ASP A 43 3.07 1.81 -4.07
C ASP A 43 3.98 2.20 -5.25
N SER A 44 5.21 1.65 -5.29
CA SER A 44 6.15 1.78 -6.43
C SER A 44 5.85 0.83 -7.58
N THR A 45 5.02 -0.19 -7.36
CA THR A 45 4.62 -1.12 -8.41
C THR A 45 3.46 -0.52 -9.20
N PRO A 46 3.65 -0.17 -10.49
CA PRO A 46 2.54 0.33 -11.30
C PRO A 46 1.42 -0.71 -11.34
N PRO A 47 0.14 -0.30 -11.26
CA PRO A 47 -0.97 -1.23 -11.33
C PRO A 47 -0.82 -2.09 -12.58
N LYS A 48 -0.94 -3.41 -12.41
CA LYS A 48 -0.93 -4.35 -13.54
C LYS A 48 -1.99 -3.86 -14.52
N ALA A 49 -1.58 -3.48 -15.73
CA ALA A 49 -2.49 -2.95 -16.73
C ALA A 49 -3.69 -3.90 -16.85
N ALA A 50 -4.91 -3.36 -16.76
CA ALA A 50 -6.10 -4.15 -17.01
C ALA A 50 -5.94 -4.83 -18.38
N PRO A 51 -6.38 -6.09 -18.54
CA PRO A 51 -6.39 -6.72 -19.86
C PRO A 51 -7.17 -5.78 -20.79
N ILE A 52 -6.53 -5.36 -21.89
CA ILE A 52 -7.15 -4.51 -22.89
C ILE A 52 -8.36 -5.29 -23.42
N PRO A 53 -9.60 -4.77 -23.34
CA PRO A 53 -10.73 -5.41 -23.99
C PRO A 53 -10.39 -5.50 -25.49
N LEU A 54 -10.39 -6.71 -26.04
CA LEU A 54 -10.26 -6.91 -27.48
C LEU A 54 -11.41 -6.13 -28.15
N PRO A 55 -11.16 -5.40 -29.25
CA PRO A 55 -12.23 -4.72 -29.97
C PRO A 55 -13.26 -5.77 -30.40
N ASP A 56 -14.52 -5.52 -30.06
CA ASP A 56 -15.66 -6.28 -30.58
C ASP A 56 -15.66 -6.06 -32.09
N GLU A 57 -15.18 -7.05 -32.84
CA GLU A 57 -15.27 -7.07 -34.29
C GLU A 57 -16.76 -7.17 -34.64
N GLY A 58 -17.38 -6.01 -34.79
CA GLY A 58 -18.77 -5.86 -35.18
C GLY A 58 -19.06 -6.73 -36.38
N LYS A 59 -19.89 -7.77 -36.17
CA LYS A 59 -20.53 -8.53 -37.24
C LYS A 59 -21.31 -7.55 -38.12
N GLN A 60 -20.86 -7.41 -39.37
CA GLN A 60 -21.66 -6.93 -40.49
C GLN A 60 -22.79 -7.90 -40.81
#